data_AF-A0A7S1X930-F1
#
_entry.id   AF-A0A7S1X930-F1
#
_cell.length_a   1.000
_cell.length_b   1.000
_cell.length_c   1.000
_cell.angle_alpha   90.00
_cell.angle_beta   90.00
_cell.angle_gamma   90.00
#
_symmetry.space_group_name_H-M   'P 1'
#
loop_
_entity.id
_entity.type
_entity.pdbx_description
1 polymer ?
#
loop_
_entity_poly.entity_id
_entity_poly.type
_entity_poly.pdbx_seq_one_letter_code
_entity_poly.pdbx_strand_id
1 'polypeptide(L)'
;ASRRASGQEETLGVGEKKALSDAHHKRVGDIIGKQCVSVLKHLQNHKWAWPFNQPVDTAQFTDYLKVVARPMDLGTIRRGAETGHYREPEHFAADMRLVFANAKTYNPPGSDVHVMASTLKARFEEKWQQSVVPKIADEMNTSRTEEAAALQRMREALRAREAEGFERSAQQLLKRIESLEAIMS
;
A
#
# COMPACT_ATOMS: atom_id res chain seq x y z
N ALA A 1 8.22 1.69 -47.65
CA ALA A 1 8.71 2.31 -46.41
C ALA A 1 7.72 2.06 -45.26
N SER A 2 7.61 0.81 -44.81
CA SER A 2 6.57 0.35 -43.87
C SER A 2 7.17 -0.16 -42.54
N ARG A 3 7.94 0.69 -41.85
CA ARG A 3 8.54 0.34 -40.55
C ARG A 3 8.58 1.50 -39.54
N ARG A 4 7.67 2.48 -39.64
CA ARG A 4 7.63 3.62 -38.69
C ARG A 4 6.30 3.84 -37.96
N ALA A 5 5.28 3.02 -38.20
CA ALA A 5 3.97 3.19 -37.55
C ALA A 5 3.76 2.29 -36.31
N SER A 6 4.65 1.34 -36.02
CA SER A 6 4.47 0.36 -34.93
C SER A 6 5.16 0.73 -33.61
N GLY A 7 5.67 1.96 -33.47
CA GLY A 7 6.50 2.38 -32.32
C GLY A 7 5.93 3.52 -31.48
N GLN A 8 4.69 3.95 -31.71
CA GLN A 8 4.07 5.09 -31.01
C GLN A 8 2.76 4.76 -30.29
N GLU A 9 2.42 3.47 -30.16
CA GLU A 9 1.21 3.05 -29.42
C GLU A 9 1.37 3.03 -27.89
N GLU A 10 2.55 3.27 -27.32
CA GLU A 10 2.80 2.96 -25.89
C GLU A 10 3.05 4.15 -24.95
N THR A 11 3.12 5.40 -25.41
CA THR A 11 3.77 6.47 -24.62
C THR A 11 2.88 7.46 -23.88
N LEU A 12 1.63 7.11 -23.58
CA LEU A 12 0.80 7.87 -22.61
C LEU A 12 0.50 7.15 -21.29
N GLY A 13 1.06 5.96 -21.05
CA GLY A 13 0.71 5.15 -19.86
C GLY A 13 1.71 5.15 -18.70
N VAL A 14 3.01 5.41 -18.94
CA VAL A 14 4.06 5.11 -17.94
C VAL A 14 4.13 6.17 -16.83
N GLY A 15 4.04 7.46 -17.19
CA GLY A 15 4.11 8.57 -16.23
C GLY A 15 2.91 8.60 -15.26
N GLU A 16 1.69 8.40 -15.77
CA GLU A 16 0.47 8.38 -14.96
C GLU A 16 0.43 7.16 -14.03
N LYS A 17 0.79 5.96 -14.52
CA LYS A 17 0.92 4.76 -13.68
C LYS A 17 1.92 4.95 -12.55
N LYS A 18 3.08 5.57 -12.83
CA LYS A 18 4.07 5.89 -11.81
C LYS A 18 3.50 6.87 -10.77
N ALA A 19 2.81 7.92 -11.22
CA ALA A 19 2.21 8.91 -10.31
C ALA A 19 1.15 8.29 -9.39
N LEU A 20 0.28 7.42 -9.92
CA LEU A 20 -0.72 6.68 -9.13
C LEU A 20 -0.06 5.76 -8.10
N SER A 21 0.97 5.03 -8.51
CA SER A 21 1.78 4.20 -7.61
C SER A 21 2.43 5.04 -6.51
N ASP A 22 3.07 6.16 -6.84
CA ASP A 22 3.72 7.03 -5.86
C ASP A 22 2.70 7.63 -4.87
N ALA A 23 1.51 8.02 -5.36
CA ALA A 23 0.42 8.51 -4.53
C ALA A 23 -0.09 7.43 -3.56
N HIS A 24 -0.30 6.21 -4.05
CA HIS A 24 -0.70 5.07 -3.23
C HIS A 24 0.33 4.77 -2.13
N HIS A 25 1.62 4.63 -2.49
CA HIS A 25 2.68 4.39 -1.51
C HIS A 25 2.75 5.49 -0.43
N LYS A 26 2.56 6.75 -0.83
CA LYS A 26 2.52 7.87 0.11
C LYS A 26 1.34 7.73 1.09
N ARG A 27 0.14 7.46 0.60
CA ARG A 27 -1.07 7.34 1.45
C ARG A 27 -0.97 6.13 2.38
N VAL A 28 -0.46 5.00 1.90
CA VAL A 28 -0.17 3.82 2.75
C VAL A 28 0.87 4.15 3.82
N GLY A 29 1.96 4.83 3.45
CA GLY A 29 2.97 5.30 4.40
C GLY A 29 2.37 6.24 5.46
N ASP A 30 1.46 7.14 5.06
CA ASP A 30 0.70 8.00 5.97
C ASP A 30 -0.18 7.17 6.94
N ILE A 31 -0.85 6.10 6.46
CA ILE A 31 -1.65 5.20 7.31
C ILE A 31 -0.80 4.52 8.37
N ILE A 32 0.38 4.04 7.98
CA ILE A 32 1.31 3.38 8.90
C ILE A 32 1.84 4.39 9.92
N GLY A 33 2.42 5.49 9.45
CA GLY A 33 3.07 6.50 10.29
C GLY A 33 2.12 7.23 11.24
N LYS A 34 0.82 7.29 10.92
CA LYS A 34 -0.18 7.98 11.74
C LYS A 34 -1.08 7.00 12.49
N GLN A 35 -1.89 6.21 11.78
CA GLN A 35 -2.90 5.37 12.41
C GLN A 35 -2.30 4.15 13.09
N CYS A 36 -1.43 3.38 12.42
CA CYS A 36 -0.81 2.19 13.02
C CYS A 36 0.06 2.56 14.23
N VAL A 37 0.91 3.58 14.08
CA VAL A 37 1.75 4.10 15.17
C VAL A 37 0.89 4.65 16.33
N SER A 38 -0.25 5.30 16.07
CA SER A 38 -1.17 5.75 17.12
C SER A 38 -1.73 4.58 17.94
N VAL A 39 -2.18 3.50 17.27
CA VAL A 39 -2.65 2.28 17.95
C VAL A 39 -1.55 1.69 18.82
N LEU A 40 -0.33 1.56 18.28
CA LEU A 40 0.83 1.04 19.03
C LEU A 40 1.14 1.90 20.25
N LYS A 41 1.18 3.24 20.13
CA LYS A 41 1.43 4.13 21.27
C LYS A 41 0.39 3.95 22.36
N HIS A 42 -0.87 3.77 21.98
CA HIS A 42 -1.95 3.50 22.92
C HIS A 42 -1.72 2.20 23.70
N LEU A 43 -1.17 1.18 23.04
CA LEU A 43 -0.81 -0.08 23.68
C LEU A 43 0.42 0.07 24.57
N GLN A 44 1.49 0.72 24.10
CA GLN A 44 2.73 0.92 24.87
C GLN A 44 2.49 1.66 26.20
N ASN A 45 1.49 2.54 26.24
CA ASN A 45 1.10 3.30 27.43
C ASN A 45 0.16 2.54 28.37
N HIS A 46 -0.30 1.34 28.00
CA HIS A 46 -1.13 0.53 28.88
C HIS A 46 -0.30 0.01 30.06
N LYS A 47 -0.88 -0.03 31.26
CA LYS A 47 -0.19 -0.47 32.51
C LYS A 47 0.43 -1.89 32.45
N TRP A 48 0.00 -2.71 31.49
CA TRP A 48 0.49 -4.08 31.28
C TRP A 48 1.42 -4.23 30.08
N ALA A 49 1.85 -3.13 29.47
CA ALA A 49 2.67 -3.16 28.26
C ALA A 49 4.17 -3.32 28.52
N TRP A 50 4.61 -3.10 29.75
CA TRP A 50 6.04 -3.07 30.10
C TRP A 50 6.83 -4.32 29.65
N PRO A 51 6.31 -5.57 29.68
CA PRO A 51 7.08 -6.74 29.22
C PRO A 51 7.30 -6.76 27.69
N PHE A 52 6.49 -6.01 26.95
CA PHE A 52 6.45 -6.04 25.49
C PHE A 52 7.12 -4.81 24.87
N ASN A 53 7.53 -3.82 25.68
CA ASN A 53 8.05 -2.55 25.18
C ASN A 53 9.51 -2.64 24.70
N GLN A 54 10.24 -3.66 25.10
CA GLN A 54 11.64 -3.91 24.73
C GLN A 54 11.85 -5.39 24.39
N PRO A 55 12.92 -5.73 23.63
CA PRO A 55 13.29 -7.12 23.40
C PRO A 55 13.46 -7.89 24.71
N VAL A 56 13.09 -9.18 24.70
CA VAL A 56 13.36 -10.09 25.82
C VAL A 56 14.87 -10.23 25.99
N ASP A 57 15.35 -10.10 27.24
CA ASP A 57 16.76 -10.31 27.57
C ASP A 57 17.10 -11.81 27.51
N THR A 58 17.77 -12.21 26.45
CA THR A 58 18.15 -13.62 26.21
C THR A 58 19.34 -14.08 27.04
N ALA A 59 20.07 -13.17 27.71
CA ALA A 59 21.05 -13.55 28.72
C ALA A 59 20.35 -13.95 30.03
N GLN A 60 19.23 -13.30 30.36
CA GLN A 60 18.38 -13.67 31.50
C GLN A 60 17.51 -14.90 31.20
N PHE A 61 16.89 -14.95 30.03
CA PHE A 61 16.00 -16.04 29.58
C PHE A 61 16.70 -16.88 28.52
N THR A 62 17.68 -17.68 28.95
CA THR A 62 18.61 -18.41 28.06
C THR A 62 17.96 -19.48 27.17
N ASP A 63 16.76 -19.93 27.51
CA ASP A 63 15.95 -20.87 26.74
C ASP A 63 14.93 -20.19 25.82
N TYR A 64 14.76 -18.87 25.90
CA TYR A 64 13.76 -18.12 25.13
C TYR A 64 13.87 -18.39 23.62
N LEU A 65 15.09 -18.33 23.06
CA LEU A 65 15.32 -18.56 21.63
C LEU A 65 15.19 -20.03 21.20
N LYS A 66 15.12 -20.97 22.15
CA LYS A 66 14.81 -22.38 21.85
C LYS A 66 13.31 -22.57 21.63
N VAL A 67 12.49 -21.71 22.22
CA VAL A 67 11.02 -21.77 22.18
C VAL A 67 10.44 -20.78 21.16
N VAL A 68 10.99 -19.57 21.10
CA VAL A 68 10.52 -18.47 20.25
C VAL A 68 11.47 -18.31 19.07
N ALA A 69 10.99 -18.68 17.87
CA ALA A 69 11.78 -18.65 16.64
C ALA A 69 12.07 -17.24 16.12
N ARG A 70 11.11 -16.31 16.24
CA ARG A 70 11.26 -14.93 15.77
C ARG A 70 10.89 -13.94 16.88
N PRO A 71 11.85 -13.52 17.72
CA PRO A 71 11.61 -12.50 18.75
C PRO A 71 11.05 -11.21 18.14
N MET A 72 10.14 -10.57 18.86
CA MET A 72 9.57 -9.28 18.47
C MET A 72 9.09 -8.53 19.72
N ASP A 73 9.15 -7.20 19.66
CA ASP A 73 8.70 -6.29 20.72
C ASP A 73 8.11 -5.00 20.12
N LEU A 74 7.31 -4.29 20.90
CA LEU A 74 6.64 -3.05 20.48
C LEU A 74 7.64 -1.92 20.18
N GLY A 75 8.80 -1.89 20.83
CA GLY A 75 9.85 -0.92 20.55
C GLY A 75 10.48 -1.11 19.17
N THR A 76 10.74 -2.36 18.79
CA THR A 76 11.22 -2.73 17.46
C THR A 76 10.21 -2.39 16.38
N ILE A 77 8.93 -2.70 16.58
CA ILE A 77 7.85 -2.35 15.64
C ILE A 77 7.74 -0.84 15.47
N ARG A 78 7.81 -0.08 16.58
CA ARG A 78 7.78 1.39 16.55
C ARG A 78 8.91 1.94 15.68
N ARG A 79 10.15 1.49 15.91
CA ARG A 79 11.31 1.91 15.10
C ARG A 79 11.12 1.54 13.63
N GLY A 80 10.66 0.31 13.34
CA GLY A 80 10.39 -0.15 11.98
C GLY A 80 9.39 0.75 11.25
N ALA A 81 8.31 1.16 11.91
CA ALA A 81 7.34 2.09 11.33
C ALA A 81 7.95 3.48 11.08
N GLU A 82 8.75 4.01 12.00
CA GLU A 82 9.40 5.32 11.88
C GLU A 82 10.47 5.36 10.77
N THR A 83 11.15 4.23 10.53
CA THR A 83 12.18 4.12 9.47
C THR A 83 11.62 3.64 8.13
N GLY A 84 10.30 3.51 7.97
CA GLY A 84 9.68 3.07 6.72
C GLY A 84 9.92 1.60 6.37
N HIS A 85 10.17 0.73 7.37
CA HIS A 85 10.33 -0.71 7.17
C HIS A 85 9.05 -1.36 6.63
N TYR A 86 7.89 -0.91 7.12
CA TYR A 86 6.60 -1.43 6.69
C TYR A 86 6.12 -0.69 5.45
N ARG A 87 5.86 -1.45 4.38
CA ARG A 87 5.23 -0.95 3.14
C ARG A 87 3.73 -1.18 3.09
N GLU A 88 3.22 -2.05 3.98
CA GLU A 88 1.81 -2.39 4.09
C GLU A 88 1.42 -2.40 5.58
N PRO A 89 0.24 -1.88 5.96
CA PRO A 89 -0.24 -1.90 7.34
C PRO A 89 -0.37 -3.32 7.90
N GLU A 90 -0.70 -4.30 7.06
CA GLU A 90 -0.87 -5.69 7.44
C GLU A 90 0.43 -6.32 7.97
N HIS A 91 1.59 -5.94 7.40
CA HIS A 91 2.89 -6.38 7.91
C HIS A 91 3.16 -5.84 9.32
N PHE A 92 2.80 -4.59 9.59
CA PHE A 92 2.85 -4.02 10.94
C PHE A 92 1.93 -4.78 11.90
N ALA A 93 0.70 -5.07 11.48
CA ALA A 93 -0.26 -5.82 12.30
C ALA A 93 0.21 -7.26 12.57
N ALA A 94 0.88 -7.90 11.61
CA ALA A 94 1.45 -9.23 11.77
C ALA A 94 2.51 -9.24 12.88
N ASP A 95 3.42 -8.26 12.89
CA ASP A 95 4.43 -8.17 13.96
C ASP A 95 3.80 -7.83 15.32
N MET A 96 2.79 -6.95 15.37
CA MET A 96 2.04 -6.69 16.61
C MET A 96 1.44 -7.98 17.17
N ARG A 97 0.81 -8.81 16.32
CA ARG A 97 0.25 -10.10 16.73
C ARG A 97 1.33 -11.10 17.14
N LEU A 98 2.49 -11.07 16.50
CA LEU A 98 3.62 -11.93 16.82
C LEU A 98 4.16 -11.68 18.24
N VAL A 99 4.24 -10.42 18.68
CA VAL A 99 4.63 -10.09 20.07
C VAL A 99 3.79 -10.87 21.08
N PHE A 100 2.46 -10.83 20.92
CA PHE A 100 1.55 -11.51 21.83
C PHE A 100 1.55 -13.03 21.64
N ALA A 101 1.70 -13.52 20.41
CA ALA A 101 1.80 -14.95 20.13
C ALA A 101 3.05 -15.55 20.80
N ASN A 102 4.22 -14.93 20.61
CA ASN A 102 5.48 -15.35 21.24
C ASN A 102 5.38 -15.37 22.76
N ALA A 103 4.79 -14.33 23.35
CA ALA A 103 4.57 -14.27 24.78
C ALA A 103 3.71 -15.44 25.28
N LYS A 104 2.64 -15.79 24.56
CA LYS A 104 1.77 -16.92 24.92
C LYS A 104 2.38 -18.29 24.65
N THR A 105 3.30 -18.39 23.69
CA THR A 105 4.07 -19.61 23.42
C THR A 105 5.08 -19.87 24.52
N TYR A 106 5.80 -18.85 24.95
CA TYR A 106 6.84 -18.97 25.99
C TYR A 106 6.26 -19.09 27.40
N ASN A 107 5.18 -18.34 27.69
CA ASN A 107 4.60 -18.29 29.03
C ASN A 107 3.35 -19.17 29.13
N PRO A 108 3.24 -20.08 30.12
CA PRO A 108 2.12 -20.99 30.24
C PRO A 108 0.80 -20.26 30.50
N PRO A 109 -0.35 -20.84 30.09
CA PRO A 109 -1.66 -20.31 30.41
C PRO A 109 -1.83 -20.06 31.92
N GLY A 110 -2.40 -18.90 32.27
CA GLY A 110 -2.62 -18.49 33.66
C GLY A 110 -1.47 -17.69 34.29
N SER A 111 -0.29 -17.66 33.69
CA SER A 111 0.78 -16.74 34.12
C SER A 111 0.44 -15.28 33.78
N ASP A 112 0.97 -14.34 34.56
CA ASP A 112 0.69 -12.91 34.39
C ASP A 112 0.96 -12.44 32.96
N VAL A 113 2.13 -12.77 32.40
CA VAL A 113 2.51 -12.35 31.03
C VAL A 113 1.58 -12.93 29.98
N HIS A 114 1.09 -14.17 30.17
CA HIS A 114 0.13 -14.79 29.25
C HIS A 114 -1.22 -14.05 29.26
N VAL A 115 -1.70 -13.67 30.46
CA VAL A 115 -2.93 -12.88 30.64
C VAL A 115 -2.75 -11.48 30.04
N MET A 116 -1.64 -10.80 30.35
CA MET A 116 -1.30 -9.49 29.81
C MET A 116 -1.27 -9.49 28.28
N ALA A 117 -0.62 -10.49 27.66
CA ALA A 117 -0.56 -10.64 26.21
C ALA A 117 -1.96 -10.83 25.59
N SER A 118 -2.81 -11.62 26.23
CA SER A 118 -4.20 -11.83 25.76
C SER A 118 -5.02 -10.54 25.85
N THR A 119 -4.89 -9.78 26.93
CA THR A 119 -5.57 -8.49 27.10
C THR A 119 -5.10 -7.44 26.07
N LEU A 120 -3.79 -7.30 25.88
CA LEU A 120 -3.25 -6.34 24.92
C LEU A 120 -3.56 -6.74 23.48
N LYS A 121 -3.54 -8.03 23.15
CA LYS A 121 -4.00 -8.50 21.83
C LYS A 121 -5.45 -8.10 21.59
N ALA A 122 -6.36 -8.31 22.54
CA ALA A 122 -7.76 -7.93 22.37
C ALA A 122 -7.92 -6.42 22.12
N ARG A 123 -7.23 -5.59 22.91
CA ARG A 123 -7.20 -4.13 22.72
C ARG A 123 -6.58 -3.71 21.38
N PHE A 124 -5.55 -4.42 20.93
CA PHE A 124 -4.96 -4.20 19.60
C PHE A 124 -6.00 -4.42 18.51
N GLU A 125 -6.66 -5.58 18.48
CA GLU A 125 -7.64 -5.90 17.43
C GLU A 125 -8.79 -4.91 17.43
N GLU A 126 -9.32 -4.55 18.61
CA GLU A 126 -10.37 -3.55 18.74
C GLU A 126 -9.96 -2.21 18.10
N LYS A 127 -8.81 -1.66 18.51
CA LYS A 127 -8.32 -0.38 17.98
C LYS A 127 -7.94 -0.46 16.52
N TRP A 128 -7.39 -1.58 16.08
CA TRP A 128 -7.07 -1.84 14.68
C TRP A 128 -8.31 -1.74 13.80
N GLN A 129 -9.39 -2.44 14.20
CA GLN A 129 -10.68 -2.41 13.50
C GLN A 129 -11.31 -1.02 13.51
N GLN A 130 -11.21 -0.28 14.62
CA GLN A 130 -11.81 1.05 14.73
C GLN A 130 -11.03 2.13 13.96
N SER A 131 -9.69 2.08 13.98
CA SER A 131 -8.85 3.22 13.58
C SER A 131 -8.04 3.01 12.30
N VAL A 132 -7.72 1.75 11.95
CA VAL A 132 -6.83 1.45 10.81
C VAL A 132 -7.60 0.86 9.64
N VAL A 133 -8.45 -0.15 9.89
CA VAL A 133 -9.22 -0.83 8.83
C VAL A 133 -10.04 0.14 7.97
N PRO A 134 -10.74 1.15 8.51
CA PRO A 134 -11.46 2.13 7.68
C PRO A 134 -10.52 2.91 6.77
N LYS A 135 -9.30 3.24 7.22
CA LYS A 135 -8.33 3.98 6.40
C LYS A 135 -7.73 3.14 5.29
N ILE A 136 -7.54 1.85 5.53
CA ILE A 136 -7.14 0.91 4.48
C ILE A 136 -8.25 0.79 3.43
N ALA A 137 -9.51 0.67 3.86
CA ALA A 137 -10.64 0.62 2.95
C ALA A 137 -10.81 1.91 2.12
N ASP A 138 -10.69 3.08 2.76
CA ASP A 138 -10.70 4.40 2.11
C ASP A 138 -9.60 4.48 1.03
N GLU A 139 -8.39 4.03 1.35
CA GLU A 139 -7.26 4.01 0.42
C GLU A 139 -7.50 3.07 -0.77
N MET A 140 -7.94 1.84 -0.51
CA MET A 140 -8.24 0.88 -1.59
C MET A 140 -9.33 1.39 -2.53
N ASN A 141 -10.34 2.08 -1.99
CA ASN A 141 -11.38 2.70 -2.80
C ASN A 141 -10.82 3.88 -3.61
N THR A 142 -9.97 4.71 -3.01
CA THR A 142 -9.31 5.84 -3.68
C THR A 142 -8.42 5.37 -4.82
N SER A 143 -7.55 4.38 -4.62
CA SER A 143 -6.71 3.84 -5.69
C SER A 143 -7.57 3.28 -6.84
N ARG A 144 -8.64 2.55 -6.52
CA ARG A 144 -9.53 1.98 -7.54
C ARG A 144 -10.23 3.05 -8.38
N THR A 145 -10.69 4.14 -7.76
CA THR A 145 -11.35 5.23 -8.48
C THR A 145 -10.36 6.01 -9.33
N GLU A 146 -9.15 6.28 -8.82
CA GLU A 146 -8.08 6.93 -9.58
C GLU A 146 -7.65 6.09 -10.79
N GLU A 147 -7.47 4.78 -10.63
CA GLU A 147 -7.15 3.84 -11.70
C GLU A 147 -8.25 3.77 -12.76
N ALA A 148 -9.52 3.68 -12.34
CA ALA A 148 -10.66 3.66 -13.25
C ALA A 148 -10.75 4.96 -14.07
N ALA A 149 -10.51 6.11 -13.42
CA ALA A 149 -10.49 7.41 -14.09
C ALA A 149 -9.33 7.52 -15.09
N ALA A 150 -8.14 7.03 -14.74
CA ALA A 150 -6.99 6.99 -15.65
C ALA A 150 -7.26 6.10 -16.88
N LEU A 151 -7.84 4.91 -16.66
CA LEU A 151 -8.23 4.02 -17.75
C LEU A 151 -9.28 4.66 -18.67
N GLN A 152 -10.24 5.40 -18.10
CA GLN A 152 -11.24 6.12 -18.88
C GLN A 152 -10.62 7.22 -19.74
N ARG A 153 -9.74 8.05 -19.16
CA ARG A 153 -9.00 9.07 -19.91
C ARG A 153 -8.17 8.48 -21.04
N MET A 154 -7.51 7.34 -20.79
CA MET A 154 -6.71 6.66 -21.81
C MET A 154 -7.59 6.20 -22.99
N ARG A 155 -8.78 5.64 -22.70
CA ARG A 155 -9.74 5.22 -23.74
C ARG A 155 -10.26 6.40 -24.56
N GLU A 156 -10.56 7.52 -23.91
CA GLU A 156 -11.01 8.74 -24.58
C GLU A 156 -9.91 9.32 -25.47
N ALA A 157 -8.67 9.36 -24.99
CA ALA A 157 -7.52 9.82 -25.77
C ALA A 157 -7.25 8.94 -27.00
N LEU A 158 -7.42 7.62 -26.88
CA LEU A 158 -7.28 6.70 -28.03
C LEU A 158 -8.37 6.96 -29.08
N ARG A 159 -9.64 7.08 -28.65
CA ARG A 159 -10.76 7.40 -29.55
C ARG A 159 -10.56 8.74 -30.25
N ALA A 160 -10.10 9.76 -29.53
CA ALA A 160 -9.81 11.07 -30.12
C ALA A 160 -8.69 11.00 -31.17
N ARG A 161 -7.62 10.24 -30.90
CA ARG A 161 -6.53 10.01 -31.87
C ARG A 161 -6.99 9.29 -33.13
N GLU A 162 -7.85 8.29 -32.99
CA GLU A 162 -8.46 7.59 -34.13
C GLU A 162 -9.32 8.55 -34.96
N ALA A 163 -10.18 9.35 -34.31
CA ALA A 163 -11.00 10.36 -34.98
C ALA A 163 -10.16 11.40 -35.74
N GLU A 164 -9.10 11.93 -35.13
CA GLU A 164 -8.15 12.82 -35.80
C GLU A 164 -7.49 12.16 -37.01
N GLY A 165 -7.15 10.87 -36.92
CA GLY A 165 -6.57 10.10 -38.02
C GLY A 165 -7.53 9.99 -39.22
N PHE A 166 -8.81 9.74 -38.96
CA PHE A 166 -9.84 9.72 -40.00
C PHE A 166 -10.05 11.11 -40.62
N GLU A 167 -10.12 12.16 -39.80
CA GLU A 167 -10.31 13.53 -40.29
C GLU A 167 -9.16 13.99 -41.18
N ARG A 168 -7.91 13.74 -40.76
CA ARG A 168 -6.72 14.04 -41.58
C ARG A 168 -6.74 13.30 -42.92
N SER A 169 -7.18 12.04 -42.92
CA SER A 169 -7.30 11.24 -44.14
C SER A 169 -8.37 11.80 -45.09
N ALA A 170 -9.52 12.20 -44.56
CA ALA A 170 -10.59 12.83 -45.33
C ALA A 170 -10.15 14.17 -45.95
N GLN A 171 -9.50 15.03 -45.16
CA GLN A 171 -8.95 16.31 -45.64
C GLN A 171 -7.91 16.10 -46.75
N GLN A 172 -7.09 15.06 -46.66
CA GLN A 172 -6.09 14.75 -47.69
C GLN A 172 -6.72 14.27 -49.00
N LEU A 173 -7.82 13.52 -48.93
CA LEU A 173 -8.59 13.12 -50.11
C LEU A 173 -9.26 14.31 -50.80
N LEU A 174 -9.88 15.21 -50.03
CA LEU A 174 -10.52 16.41 -50.57
C LEU A 174 -9.54 17.29 -51.34
N LYS A 175 -8.38 17.60 -50.76
CA LYS A 175 -7.32 18.37 -51.46
C LYS A 175 -6.88 17.72 -52.78
N ARG A 176 -6.88 16.38 -52.83
CA ARG A 176 -6.48 15.63 -54.03
C ARG A 176 -7.55 15.67 -55.12
N ILE A 177 -8.84 15.69 -54.74
CA ILE A 177 -9.95 15.90 -55.66
C ILE A 177 -9.88 17.31 -56.25
N GLU A 178 -9.75 18.35 -55.42
CA GLU A 178 -9.65 19.74 -55.87
C GLU A 178 -8.47 19.95 -56.84
N SER A 179 -7.33 19.30 -56.57
CA SER A 179 -6.16 19.36 -57.45
C SER A 179 -6.43 18.71 -58.82
N LEU A 180 -7.21 17.63 -58.86
CA LEU A 180 -7.57 16.95 -60.12
C LEU A 180 -8.56 17.79 -60.93
N GLU A 181 -9.54 18.41 -60.27
CA GLU A 181 -10.50 19.31 -60.92
C GLU A 181 -9.79 20.51 -61.57
N ALA A 182 -8.79 21.08 -60.90
CA ALA A 182 -7.98 22.18 -61.45
C ALA A 182 -7.13 21.79 -62.67
N ILE A 183 -6.74 20.52 -62.80
CA ILE A 183 -5.99 20.02 -63.97
C ILE A 183 -6.90 19.77 -65.17
N MET A 184 -8.18 19.49 -64.92
CA MET A 184 -9.16 19.17 -65.96
C MET A 184 -9.85 20.39 -66.58
N SER A 185 -9.68 21.57 -65.99
CA SER A 185 -10.21 22.86 -66.49
C SER A 185 -9.18 23.64 -67.28
#